data_AF-I0AMA5-F1
#
_entry.id   AF-I0AMA5-F1
#
_cell.length_a   1.000
_cell.length_b   1.000
_cell.length_c   1.000
_cell.angle_alpha   90.00
_cell.angle_beta   90.00
_cell.angle_gamma   90.00
#
_symmetry.space_group_name_H-M   'P 1'
#
loop_
_entity.id
_entity.type
_entity.pdbx_description
1 polymer ?
#
loop_
_entity_poly.entity_id
_entity_poly.type
_entity_poly.pdbx_seq_one_letter_code
_entity_poly.pdbx_strand_id
1 'polypeptide(L)' 'MEDSDKSDLDILVSFSKTPSLLKFIELKNFLSEKLNLQVDLVLKDSLKESIIDYILNQTIKL' A
#
# COMPACT_ATOMS: atom_id res chain seq x y z
N MET A 1 22.66 -16.91 -0.16
CA MET A 1 21.79 -16.47 -1.25
C MET A 1 20.73 -15.63 -0.59
N GLU A 2 20.91 -14.32 -0.55
CA GLU A 2 19.89 -13.40 -0.06
C GLU A 2 19.01 -13.08 -1.27
N ASP A 3 17.72 -13.42 -1.17
CA ASP A 3 16.72 -13.21 -2.22
C ASP A 3 16.57 -11.71 -2.51
N SER A 4 17.29 -11.21 -3.51
CA SER A 4 17.32 -9.79 -3.91
C SER A 4 16.23 -9.41 -4.91
N ASP A 5 15.11 -10.15 -4.97
CA ASP A 5 14.02 -9.94 -5.93
C ASP A 5 12.61 -9.99 -5.30
N LYS A 6 12.48 -9.79 -3.98
CA LYS A 6 11.16 -9.48 -3.41
C LYS A 6 10.80 -8.06 -3.79
N SER A 7 10.27 -7.87 -5.00
CA SER A 7 9.67 -6.61 -5.42
C SER A 7 8.69 -6.19 -4.33
N ASP A 8 9.05 -5.09 -3.69
CA ASP A 8 8.24 -4.31 -2.79
C ASP A 8 7.08 -3.70 -3.59
N LEU A 9 5.85 -3.95 -3.13
CA LEU A 9 4.63 -3.39 -3.71
C LEU A 9 4.03 -2.38 -2.72
N ASP A 10 4.19 -1.10 -3.03
CA ASP A 10 3.58 -0.01 -2.27
C ASP A 10 2.14 0.23 -2.73
N ILE A 11 1.19 0.13 -1.81
CA ILE A 11 -0.23 0.35 -2.09
C ILE A 11 -0.70 1.58 -1.34
N LEU A 12 -1.10 2.60 -2.10
CA LEU A 12 -1.74 3.80 -1.55
C LEU A 12 -3.20 3.49 -1.17
N VAL A 13 -3.53 3.58 0.11
CA VAL A 13 -4.86 3.26 0.65
C VAL A 13 -5.47 4.45 1.38
N SER A 14 -6.78 4.59 1.27
CA SER A 14 -7.58 5.53 2.06
C SER A 14 -8.73 4.76 2.70
N PHE A 15 -8.99 5.01 3.98
CA PHE A 15 -10.08 4.36 4.70
C PHE A 15 -11.19 5.35 4.99
N SER A 16 -12.44 4.99 4.71
CA SER A 16 -13.60 5.80 5.12
C SER A 16 -13.75 5.88 6.64
N LYS A 17 -13.22 4.89 7.36
CA LYS A 17 -13.09 4.85 8.81
C LYS A 17 -11.73 4.25 9.17
N THR A 18 -10.96 4.95 10.00
CA THR A 18 -9.63 4.49 10.42
C THR A 18 -9.69 3.11 11.08
N PRO A 19 -8.98 2.10 10.55
CA PRO A 19 -8.92 0.78 11.15
C PRO A 19 -8.12 0.81 12.46
N SER A 20 -8.32 -0.20 13.31
CA SER A 20 -7.36 -0.44 14.39
C SER A 20 -6.02 -0.91 13.84
N LEU A 21 -4.94 -0.76 14.62
CA LEU A 21 -3.61 -1.21 14.22
C LEU A 21 -3.58 -2.70 13.85
N LEU A 22 -4.28 -3.55 14.61
CA LEU A 22 -4.38 -4.97 14.31
C LEU A 22 -5.06 -5.23 12.96
N LYS A 23 -6.15 -4.53 12.67
CA LYS A 23 -6.87 -4.68 11.39
C LYS A 23 -6.01 -4.20 10.22
N PHE A 24 -5.20 -3.16 10.42
CA PHE A 24 -4.25 -2.67 9.43
C PHE A 24 -3.14 -3.69 9.15
N ILE A 25 -2.58 -4.31 10.19
CA ILE A 25 -1.56 -5.37 10.05
C ILE A 25 -2.16 -6.61 9.37
N GLU A 26 -3.36 -7.04 9.77
CA GLU A 26 -4.08 -8.14 9.11
C GLU A 26 -4.24 -7.89 7.61
N LEU A 27 -4.62 -6.68 7.21
CA LEU A 27 -4.75 -6.32 5.79
C LEU A 27 -3.42 -6.43 5.05
N LYS A 28 -2.34 -5.92 5.64
CA LYS A 28 -0.99 -6.01 5.04
C LYS A 28 -0.55 -7.46 4.83
N ASN A 29 -0.72 -8.29 5.86
CA ASN A 29 -0.38 -9.71 5.80
C ASN A 29 -1.24 -10.44 4.77
N PHE A 30 -2.55 -10.20 4.77
CA PHE A 30 -3.48 -10.77 3.80
C PHE A 30 -3.08 -10.47 2.35
N LEU A 31 -2.73 -9.21 2.05
CA LEU A 31 -2.31 -8.81 0.71
C LEU A 31 -0.95 -9.42 0.33
N SER A 32 0.00 -9.44 1.27
CA SER A 32 1.31 -10.04 1.05
C SER A 32 1.21 -11.54 0.74
N GLU A 33 0.37 -12.27 1.51
CA GLU A 33 0.09 -13.68 1.28
C GLU A 33 -0.62 -13.93 -0.05
N LYS A 34 -1.59 -13.08 -0.42
CA LYS A 34 -2.34 -13.25 -1.67
C LYS A 34 -1.53 -12.94 -2.93
N LEU A 35 -0.61 -11.99 -2.84
CA LEU A 35 0.23 -11.56 -3.97
C LEU A 35 1.57 -12.30 -4.01
N ASN A 36 1.91 -13.03 -2.96
CA ASN A 36 3.21 -13.69 -2.78
C ASN A 36 4.39 -12.71 -2.94
N LEU A 37 4.20 -11.47 -2.48
CA LEU A 37 5.12 -10.34 -2.55
C LEU A 37 5.10 -9.57 -1.24
N GLN A 38 6.14 -8.79 -0.97
CA GLN A 38 6.16 -7.89 0.17
C GLN A 38 5.27 -6.68 -0.13
N VAL A 39 4.21 -6.47 0.65
CA VAL A 39 3.30 -5.33 0.50
C VAL A 39 3.55 -4.31 1.59
N ASP A 40 3.72 -3.04 1.21
CA ASP A 40 3.61 -1.91 2.13
C ASP A 40 2.33 -1.12 1.89
N LEU A 41 1.70 -0.68 2.97
CA LEU A 41 0.45 0.08 2.93
C LEU A 41 0.74 1.53 3.29
N VAL A 42 0.64 2.40 2.28
CA VAL A 42 0.85 3.84 2.46
C VAL A 42 -0.52 4.51 2.62
N LEU A 43 -0.71 5.24 3.71
CA LEU A 43 -1.94 6.03 3.89
C LEU A 43 -1.94 7.22 2.93
N LYS A 44 -3.00 7.38 2.15
CA LYS A 44 -3.17 8.55 1.28
C LYS A 44 -3.03 9.86 2.04
N ASP A 45 -3.58 9.91 3.25
CA ASP A 45 -3.61 11.10 4.09
C ASP A 45 -2.23 11.47 4.68
N SER A 46 -1.22 10.59 4.58
CA SER A 46 0.16 10.92 4.98
C SER A 46 0.93 11.66 3.90
N LEU A 47 0.41 11.73 2.68
CA LEU A 47 1.02 12.43 1.56
C LEU A 47 0.50 13.86 1.44
N LYS A 48 1.38 14.80 1.04
CA LYS A 48 0.96 16.14 0.65
C LYS A 48 0.05 16.05 -0.59
N GLU A 49 -1.00 16.87 -0.64
CA GLU A 49 -1.96 16.94 -1.76
C GLU A 49 -1.27 17.04 -3.12
N SER A 50 -0.19 17.83 -3.22
CA SER A 50 0.61 17.98 -4.45
C SER A 50 1.25 16.67 -4.95
N ILE A 51 1.56 15.73 -4.06
CA ILE A 51 2.12 14.42 -4.40
C ILE A 51 1.02 13.46 -4.82
N ILE A 52 -0.13 13.51 -4.15
CA ILE A 52 -1.31 12.70 -4.47
C ILE A 52 -1.75 12.97 -5.92
N ASP A 53 -1.86 14.23 -6.32
CA ASP A 53 -2.28 14.60 -7.67
C ASP A 53 -1.29 14.11 -8.73
N TYR A 54 0.01 14.17 -8.44
CA TYR A 54 1.05 13.63 -9.33
C TYR A 54 0.90 12.12 -9.53
N ILE A 55 0.72 11.36 -8.44
CA ILE A 55 0.56 9.89 -8.49
C ILE A 55 -0.74 9.50 -9.19
N LEU A 56 -1.86 10.17 -8.89
CA LEU A 56 -3.16 9.87 -9.49
C LEU A 56 -3.17 10.13 -11.00
N ASN A 57 -2.40 11.10 -11.49
CA ASN A 57 -2.26 11.37 -12.92
C ASN A 57 -1.42 10.32 -13.67
N GLN A 58 -0.63 9.50 -12.97
CA GLN A 58 0.21 8.46 -13.57
C GLN A 58 -0.26 7.03 -13.26
N THR A 59 -1.34 6.88 -12.49
CA THR A 59 -1.90 5.57 -12.12
C THR A 59 -3.01 5.17 -13.08
N ILE A 60 -2.99 3.92 -13.55
CA ILE A 60 -4.11 3.32 -14.28
C ILE A 60 -5.16 2.90 -13.25
N LYS A 61 -6.37 3.46 -13.34
CA LYS A 61 -7.52 3.00 -12.55
C LYS A 61 -8.07 1.72 -13.21
N LEU A 62 -8.06 0.61 -12.47
CA LEU A 62 -8.75 -0.63 -12.84
C LEU A 62 -10.25 -0.53 -12.57
#